data_AF-A0A644ZWC2-F1
#
_entry.id   AF-A0A644ZWC2-F1
#
_cell.length_a   1.000
_cell.length_b   1.000
_cell.length_c   1.000
_cell.angle_alpha   90.00
_cell.angle_beta   90.00
_cell.angle_gamma   90.00
#
_symmetry.space_group_name_H-M   'P 1'
#
loop_
_entity.id
_entity.type
_entity.pdbx_description
1 polymer ?
#
loop_
_entity_poly.entity_id
_entity_poly.type
_entity_poly.pdbx_seq_one_letter_code
_entity_poly.pdbx_strand_id
1 'polypeptide(L)'
;MRGAADDSYGIEVAKLAGVPEPVIRCAKRVLADLESEKKQAAPLAASVESEPQLSFSAGPTGALCTELAAIDVSTLTPLEALNRLYELQQRASKL
;
A
#
# COMPACT_ATOMS: atom_id res chain seq x y z
N MET A 1 20.52 -20.82 -1.85
CA MET A 1 20.66 -19.90 -3.00
C MET A 1 19.90 -18.63 -2.62
N ARG A 2 20.60 -17.53 -2.34
CA ARG A 2 19.96 -16.24 -2.00
C ARG A 2 19.65 -15.53 -3.32
N GLY A 3 18.38 -15.54 -3.72
CA GLY A 3 17.92 -14.89 -4.95
C GLY A 3 17.27 -13.55 -4.63
N ALA A 4 17.98 -12.45 -4.87
CA ALA A 4 17.35 -11.19 -5.20
C ALA A 4 17.22 -11.18 -6.73
N ALA A 5 16.00 -11.12 -7.24
CA ALA A 5 15.77 -10.89 -8.66
C ALA A 5 16.04 -9.41 -8.91
N ASP A 6 17.31 -9.09 -9.20
CA ASP A 6 17.76 -7.70 -9.41
C ASP A 6 17.34 -7.12 -10.76
N ASP A 7 16.87 -7.96 -11.69
CA ASP A 7 16.49 -7.51 -13.02
C ASP A 7 14.97 -7.57 -13.24
N SER A 8 14.38 -6.40 -13.46
CA SER A 8 12.95 -6.15 -13.71
C SER A 8 12.44 -6.67 -15.07
N TYR A 9 12.62 -7.95 -15.37
CA TYR A 9 12.15 -8.57 -16.62
C TYR A 9 10.62 -8.67 -16.73
N GLY A 10 9.87 -8.44 -15.64
CA GLY A 10 8.40 -8.58 -15.61
C GLY A 10 7.66 -7.67 -16.59
N ILE A 11 8.17 -6.46 -16.85
CA ILE A 11 7.54 -5.54 -17.82
C ILE A 11 7.76 -6.02 -19.26
N GLU A 12 8.93 -6.58 -19.57
CA GLU A 12 9.24 -7.08 -20.92
C GLU A 12 8.46 -8.37 -21.23
N VAL A 13 8.27 -9.24 -20.23
CA VAL A 13 7.39 -10.41 -20.35
C VAL A 13 5.93 -10.01 -20.54
N ALA A 14 5.46 -8.98 -19.82
CA ALA A 14 4.10 -8.46 -19.99
C ALA A 14 3.86 -7.90 -21.41
N LYS A 15 4.87 -7.25 -21.99
CA LYS A 15 4.83 -6.77 -23.38
C LYS A 15 4.73 -7.93 -24.38
N LEU A 16 5.52 -9.00 -24.18
CA LEU A 16 5.44 -10.22 -24.99
C LEU A 16 4.09 -10.94 -24.84
N ALA A 17 3.46 -10.85 -23.67
CA ALA A 17 2.13 -11.38 -23.39
C ALA A 17 0.98 -10.54 -23.98
N GLY A 18 1.27 -9.45 -24.69
CA GLY A 18 0.27 -8.63 -25.39
C GLY A 18 -0.43 -7.60 -24.49
N VAL A 19 0.16 -7.23 -23.36
CA VAL A 19 -0.38 -6.15 -22.52
C VAL A 19 -0.37 -4.82 -23.30
N PRO A 20 -1.46 -4.02 -23.25
CA PRO A 20 -1.55 -2.78 -24.01
C PRO A 20 -0.41 -1.79 -23.73
N GLU A 21 0.11 -1.16 -24.79
CA GLU A 21 1.17 -0.14 -24.72
C GLU A 21 0.94 0.99 -23.70
N PRO A 22 -0.27 1.55 -23.49
CA PRO A 22 -0.48 2.56 -22.44
C PRO A 22 -0.19 2.01 -21.02
N VAL A 23 -0.45 0.73 -20.78
CA VAL A 23 -0.20 0.07 -19.48
C VAL A 23 1.30 -0.14 -19.29
N ILE A 24 1.99 -0.64 -20.32
CA ILE A 24 3.46 -0.80 -20.30
C ILE A 24 4.16 0.53 -20.01
N ARG A 25 3.74 1.61 -20.64
CA ARG A 25 4.28 2.96 -20.42
C ARG A 25 4.07 3.44 -18.98
N CYS A 26 2.88 3.20 -18.43
CA CYS A 26 2.57 3.55 -17.05
C CYS A 26 3.47 2.78 -16.07
N ALA A 27 3.61 1.47 -16.27
CA ALA A 27 4.47 0.60 -15.46
C ALA A 27 5.94 1.06 -15.49
N LYS A 28 6.46 1.44 -16.66
CA LYS A 28 7.84 1.97 -16.80
C LYS A 28 8.03 3.28 -16.04
N ARG A 29 7.05 4.18 -16.06
CA ARG A 29 7.11 5.45 -15.31
C ARG A 29 7.15 5.19 -13.80
N VAL A 30 6.24 4.35 -13.29
CA VAL A 30 6.20 4.01 -11.86
C VAL A 30 7.50 3.31 -11.43
N LEU A 31 8.05 2.42 -12.26
CA LEU A 31 9.33 1.79 -11.98
C LEU A 31 10.46 2.83 -11.88
N ALA A 32 10.52 3.78 -12.81
CA ALA A 32 11.53 4.84 -12.79
C ALA A 32 11.43 5.72 -11.53
N ASP A 33 10.21 6.03 -11.09
CA ASP A 33 9.99 6.79 -9.86
C ASP A 33 10.50 6.00 -8.63
N LEU A 34 10.15 4.73 -8.51
CA LEU A 34 10.59 3.86 -7.40
C LEU A 34 12.11 3.62 -7.38
N GLU A 35 12.72 3.44 -8.55
CA GLU A 35 14.18 3.30 -8.66
C GLU A 35 14.90 4.61 -8.31
N SER A 36 14.29 5.76 -8.60
CA SER A 36 14.82 7.07 -8.22
C SER A 36 14.77 7.31 -6.72
N GLU A 37 13.71 6.86 -6.05
CA GLU A 37 13.58 6.90 -4.58
C GLU A 37 14.58 5.94 -3.91
N LYS A 38 14.76 4.74 -4.49
CA LYS A 38 15.76 3.76 -4.03
C LYS A 38 17.19 4.25 -4.19
N LYS A 39 17.47 5.15 -5.15
CA LYS A 39 18.80 5.76 -5.36
C LYS A 39 19.13 6.88 -4.36
N GLN A 40 18.11 7.49 -3.74
CA GLN A 40 18.28 8.48 -2.67
C GLN A 40 18.51 7.84 -1.30
N ALA A 41 18.08 6.58 -1.13
CA ALA A 41 18.51 5.75 -0.02
C ALA A 41 19.90 5.17 -0.30
N ALA A 42 20.96 5.77 0.26
CA ALA A 42 22.30 5.19 0.29
C ALA A 42 22.26 3.73 0.81
N PRO A 43 23.18 2.84 0.40
CA PRO A 43 23.06 1.42 0.67
C PRO A 43 23.33 1.19 2.15
N LEU A 44 22.30 0.88 2.93
CA LEU A 44 22.50 0.21 4.21
C LEU A 44 22.93 -1.22 3.90
N ALA A 45 24.24 -1.41 3.93
CA ALA A 45 24.83 -2.72 4.07
C ALA A 45 24.25 -3.41 5.30
N ALA A 46 23.77 -4.64 5.08
CA ALA A 46 23.76 -5.75 6.03
C ALA A 46 23.47 -5.37 7.50
N SER A 47 22.20 -5.41 7.88
CA SER A 47 21.87 -6.15 9.10
C SER A 47 20.51 -6.81 8.96
N VAL A 48 20.54 -8.12 9.13
CA VAL A 48 19.37 -8.96 9.34
C VAL A 48 18.89 -8.63 10.75
N GLU A 49 17.97 -7.69 10.85
CA GLU A 49 17.20 -7.53 12.08
C GLU A 49 15.80 -7.11 11.69
N SER A 50 14.85 -7.83 12.27
CA SER A 50 13.42 -7.80 11.99
C SER A 50 12.82 -6.43 12.28
N GLU A 51 13.02 -5.48 11.36
CA GLU A 51 12.27 -4.23 11.35
C GLU A 51 10.85 -4.56 10.90
N PRO A 52 9.80 -4.19 11.66
CA PRO A 52 8.43 -4.37 11.21
C PRO A 52 8.31 -3.53 9.94
N GLN A 53 8.10 -4.21 8.82
CA GLN A 53 7.75 -3.61 7.55
C GLN A 53 6.77 -2.47 7.83
N LEU A 54 7.21 -1.22 7.63
CA LEU A 54 6.36 -0.04 7.76
C LEU A 54 5.30 -0.17 6.68
N SER A 55 4.19 -0.82 7.05
CA SER A 55 3.04 -0.96 6.20
C SER A 55 2.64 0.45 5.78
N PHE A 56 2.61 0.71 4.48
CA PHE A 56 2.06 1.95 3.91
C PHE A 56 0.59 2.18 4.35
N SER A 57 -0.05 1.15 4.93
CA SER A 57 -1.34 1.23 5.60
C SER A 57 -1.30 1.77 7.04
N ALA A 58 -0.15 1.97 7.67
CA ALA A 58 -0.04 2.49 9.04
C ALA A 58 -0.18 4.02 9.12
N GLY A 59 -0.66 4.65 8.05
CA GLY A 59 -1.17 6.02 8.09
C GLY A 59 -2.48 6.09 8.90
N PRO A 60 -2.94 7.31 9.24
CA PRO A 60 -4.16 7.48 10.02
C PRO A 60 -5.42 6.87 9.38
N THR A 61 -5.41 6.63 8.06
CA THR A 61 -6.42 5.85 7.34
C THR A 61 -6.48 4.38 7.74
N GLY A 62 -5.35 3.74 8.06
CA GLY A 62 -5.35 2.34 8.51
C GLY A 62 -6.02 2.15 9.85
N ALA A 63 -5.82 3.09 10.77
CA ALA A 63 -6.47 3.09 12.07
C ALA A 63 -8.01 3.14 11.93
N LEU A 64 -8.52 3.95 11.00
CA LEU A 64 -9.95 4.01 10.69
C LEU A 64 -10.48 2.70 10.08
N CYS A 65 -9.70 2.07 9.18
CA CYS A 65 -10.08 0.79 8.60
C CYS A 65 -10.17 -0.32 9.66
N THR A 66 -9.23 -0.36 10.61
CA THR A 66 -9.29 -1.32 11.73
C THR A 66 -10.47 -1.07 12.65
N GLU A 67 -10.79 0.20 12.93
CA GLU A 67 -11.94 0.57 13.77
C GLU A 67 -13.26 0.17 13.08
N LEU A 68 -13.39 0.43 11.78
CA LEU A 68 -14.54 -0.01 10.98
C LEU A 68 -14.70 -1.53 10.95
N ALA A 69 -13.61 -2.27 10.79
CA ALA A 69 -13.64 -3.74 10.74
C ALA A 69 -14.04 -4.37 12.09
N ALA A 70 -13.82 -3.67 13.21
CA ALA A 70 -14.19 -4.12 14.54
C ALA A 70 -15.67 -3.86 14.88
N ILE A 71 -16.40 -3.08 14.07
CA ILE A 71 -17.81 -2.80 14.31
C ILE A 71 -18.67 -3.99 13.90
N ASP A 72 -19.37 -4.56 14.87
CA ASP A 72 -20.39 -5.57 14.63
C ASP A 72 -21.76 -4.90 14.39
N VAL A 73 -22.14 -4.79 13.12
CA VAL A 73 -23.40 -4.16 12.71
C VAL A 73 -24.63 -4.96 13.19
N SER A 74 -24.48 -6.25 13.48
CA SER A 74 -25.61 -7.10 13.88
C SER A 74 -26.10 -6.85 15.30
N THR A 75 -25.28 -6.22 16.14
CA THR A 75 -25.58 -5.95 17.55
C THR A 75 -25.95 -4.50 17.84
N LEU A 76 -25.74 -3.60 16.87
CA LEU A 76 -26.02 -2.17 17.04
C LEU A 76 -27.49 -1.84 16.80
N THR A 77 -28.02 -0.95 17.62
CA THR A 77 -29.29 -0.29 17.30
C THR A 77 -29.11 0.68 16.12
N PRO A 78 -30.16 0.98 15.34
CA PRO A 78 -30.06 1.91 14.21
C PRO A 78 -29.48 3.27 14.59
N LEU A 79 -29.80 3.77 15.79
CA LEU A 79 -29.29 5.04 16.29
C LEU A 79 -27.79 4.97 16.61
N GLU A 80 -27.33 3.89 17.24
CA GLU A 80 -25.90 3.69 17.55
C GLU A 80 -25.05 3.52 16.29
N ALA A 81 -25.57 2.78 15.30
CA ALA A 81 -24.90 2.63 14.01
C ALA A 81 -24.70 3.99 13.32
N LEU A 82 -25.74 4.84 13.28
CA LEU A 82 -25.66 6.18 12.72
C LEU A 82 -24.66 7.07 13.48
N ASN A 83 -24.67 7.03 14.82
CA ASN A 83 -23.73 7.78 15.63
C ASN A 83 -22.28 7.35 15.37
N ARG A 84 -22.01 6.04 15.28
CA ARG A 84 -20.68 5.52 14.97
C ARG A 84 -20.19 5.90 13.59
N LEU A 85 -21.06 5.82 12.57
CA LEU A 85 -20.73 6.27 11.22
C LEU A 85 -20.42 7.77 11.17
N TYR A 86 -21.17 8.58 11.91
CA TYR A 86 -20.94 10.02 12.01
C TYR A 86 -19.57 10.36 12.64
N GLU A 87 -19.19 9.67 13.73
CA GLU A 87 -17.88 9.83 14.36
C GLU A 87 -16.73 9.49 13.40
N LEU A 88 -16.84 8.36 12.69
CA LEU A 88 -15.84 7.91 11.72
C LEU A 88 -15.70 8.90 10.56
N GLN A 89 -16.81 9.43 10.05
CA GLN A 89 -16.81 10.44 9.00
C GLN A 89 -16.10 11.73 9.45
N GLN A 90 -16.38 12.22 10.66
CA GLN A 90 -15.73 13.41 11.20
C GLN A 90 -14.22 13.23 11.35
N ARG A 91 -13.77 12.04 11.74
CA ARG A 91 -12.34 11.74 11.86
C ARG A 91 -11.68 11.66 10.48
N ALA A 92 -12.32 10.97 9.54
CA ALA A 92 -11.81 10.85 8.17
C ALA A 92 -11.67 12.19 7.45
N SER A 93 -12.57 13.15 7.72
CA SER A 93 -12.55 14.48 7.10
C SER A 93 -11.53 15.44 7.72
N LYS A 94 -10.91 15.08 8.86
CA LYS A 94 -9.84 15.85 9.53
C LYS A 94 -8.44 15.32 9.22
N LEU A 95 -8.35 14.23 8.45
CA LEU A 95 -7.11 13.64 7.93
C LEU A 95 -6.78 14.23 6.56
#